data_AF-A0A970HFN0-F1
#
_entry.id   AF-A0A970HFN0-F1
#
_cell.length_a   1.000
_cell.length_b   1.000
_cell.length_c   1.000
_cell.angle_alpha   90.00
_cell.angle_beta   90.00
_cell.angle_gamma   90.00
#
_symmetry.space_group_name_H-M   'P 1'
#
loop_
_entity.id
_entity.type
_entity.pdbx_description
1 polymer ?
#
loop_
_entity_poly.entity_id
_entity_poly.type
_entity_poly.pdbx_seq_one_letter_code
_entity_poly.pdbx_strand_id
1 'polypeptide(L)'
;MELFIAHGAGAVVSFWLGVQLNLGTVVAASLTGLLGAFIWPKHAAAIYCGAFVGMSSAYVLNSFWAVLVAASLAALVFHLSSPVFQGYGGKLGTTAFLGVNLTALLMGVSIPISGTLAPFPLALALVAAVILGAIGAYTLSIKRGLGAVIGSAAVALAGGMILPALFPEFGGQLAVALCCGSYVGMSSNKVLPSYHDLSLAGLLAGLLYLTVLDCSNGCGGKLGTIAFVAVIATVGLKTILGSFIKVAETPSEG
;
A
#
# COMPACT_ATOMS: atom_id res chain seq x y z
N MET A 1 -15.76 17.22 -7.46
CA MET A 1 -15.37 18.06 -6.29
C MET A 1 -15.20 17.22 -5.03
N GLU A 2 -16.20 16.41 -4.66
CA GLU A 2 -16.16 15.55 -3.45
C GLU A 2 -14.92 14.63 -3.37
N LEU A 3 -14.51 14.04 -4.50
CA LEU A 3 -13.32 13.18 -4.56
C LEU A 3 -12.02 13.88 -4.13
N PHE A 4 -11.83 15.13 -4.55
CA PHE A 4 -10.66 15.93 -4.19
C PHE A 4 -10.68 16.32 -2.72
N ILE A 5 -11.87 16.66 -2.20
CA ILE A 5 -12.07 16.95 -0.78
C ILE A 5 -11.73 15.72 0.07
N ALA A 6 -12.19 14.53 -0.33
CA ALA A 6 -11.89 13.29 0.35
C ALA A 6 -10.38 12.96 0.39
N HIS A 7 -9.67 13.11 -0.73
CA HIS A 7 -8.22 12.91 -0.77
C HIS A 7 -7.47 13.94 0.07
N GLY A 8 -7.83 15.22 -0.06
CA GLY A 8 -7.21 16.30 0.70
C GLY A 8 -7.41 16.11 2.21
N ALA A 9 -8.63 15.78 2.64
CA ALA A 9 -8.95 15.50 4.03
C ALA A 9 -8.15 14.31 4.56
N GLY A 10 -8.11 13.19 3.82
CA GLY A 10 -7.30 12.03 4.20
C GLY A 10 -5.81 12.36 4.34
N ALA A 11 -5.26 13.12 3.40
CA ALA A 11 -3.86 13.52 3.42
C ALA A 11 -3.52 14.43 4.60
N VAL A 12 -4.32 15.47 4.82
CA VAL A 12 -4.11 16.42 5.92
C VAL A 12 -4.28 15.74 7.28
N VAL A 13 -5.35 14.96 7.47
CA VAL A 13 -5.60 14.25 8.74
C VAL A 13 -4.49 13.26 9.03
N SER A 14 -4.10 12.42 8.07
CA SER A 14 -3.02 11.45 8.27
C SER A 14 -1.67 12.12 8.53
N PHE A 15 -1.35 13.20 7.81
CA PHE A 15 -0.12 13.95 8.02
C PHE A 15 -0.10 14.59 9.41
N TRP A 16 -1.21 15.21 9.82
CA TRP A 16 -1.34 15.83 11.13
C TRP A 16 -1.24 14.81 12.28
N LEU A 17 -1.95 13.67 12.18
CA LEU A 17 -1.85 12.58 13.14
C LEU A 17 -0.43 11.97 13.21
N GLY A 18 0.22 11.83 12.06
CA GLY A 18 1.56 11.23 11.98
C GLY A 18 2.65 12.14 12.54
N VAL A 19 2.65 13.42 12.14
CA VAL A 19 3.70 14.39 12.49
C VAL A 19 3.42 15.06 13.83
N GLN A 20 2.19 15.54 14.07
CA GLN A 20 1.90 16.37 15.25
C GLN A 20 1.63 15.53 16.50
N LEU A 21 0.99 14.36 16.35
CA LEU A 21 0.71 13.46 17.49
C LEU A 21 1.75 12.34 17.66
N ASN A 22 2.79 12.30 16.83
CA ASN A 22 3.85 11.28 16.86
C ASN A 22 3.31 9.82 16.90
N LEU A 23 2.13 9.57 16.31
CA LEU A 23 1.52 8.24 16.30
C LEU A 23 2.25 7.26 15.36
N GLY A 24 3.14 7.76 14.51
CA GLY A 24 3.78 6.99 13.44
C GLY A 24 2.90 6.93 12.19
N THR A 25 3.55 6.81 11.03
CA THR A 25 2.90 6.91 9.71
C THR A 25 1.86 5.82 9.47
N VAL A 26 2.15 4.58 9.86
CA VAL A 26 1.25 3.43 9.69
C VAL A 26 -0.03 3.59 10.50
N VAL A 27 0.10 3.93 11.79
CA VAL A 27 -1.05 4.10 12.70
C VAL A 27 -1.90 5.29 12.25
N ALA A 28 -1.27 6.42 11.94
CA ALA A 28 -1.97 7.62 11.46
C ALA A 28 -2.78 7.36 10.18
N ALA A 29 -2.18 6.70 9.18
CA ALA A 29 -2.87 6.38 7.94
C ALA A 29 -3.99 5.36 8.14
N SER A 30 -3.76 4.36 8.99
CA SER A 30 -4.75 3.32 9.29
C SER A 30 -5.95 3.87 10.05
N LEU A 31 -5.74 4.74 11.04
CA LEU A 31 -6.82 5.45 11.73
C LEU A 31 -7.60 6.32 10.77
N THR A 32 -6.91 7.10 9.93
CA THR A 32 -7.56 7.95 8.92
C THR A 32 -8.39 7.13 7.93
N GLY A 33 -7.87 5.98 7.48
CA GLY A 33 -8.58 5.05 6.59
C GLY A 33 -9.82 4.43 7.24
N LEU A 34 -9.72 3.99 8.50
CA LEU A 34 -10.85 3.43 9.25
C LEU A 34 -11.92 4.49 9.50
N LEU A 35 -11.54 5.67 9.99
CA LEU A 35 -12.47 6.78 10.21
C LEU A 35 -13.15 7.18 8.90
N GLY A 36 -12.39 7.29 7.81
CA GLY A 36 -12.93 7.56 6.48
C GLY A 36 -13.93 6.49 6.02
N ALA A 37 -13.65 5.21 6.30
CA ALA A 37 -14.53 4.12 5.96
C ALA A 37 -15.84 4.10 6.76
N PHE A 38 -15.83 4.54 8.03
CA PHE A 38 -17.04 4.63 8.85
C PHE A 38 -17.85 5.90 8.62
N ILE A 39 -17.17 7.05 8.48
CA ILE A 39 -17.81 8.37 8.32
C ILE A 39 -18.31 8.55 6.89
N TRP A 40 -17.51 8.15 5.89
CA TRP A 40 -17.85 8.34 4.47
C TRP A 40 -17.53 7.09 3.62
N PRO A 41 -18.29 5.99 3.80
CA PRO A 41 -18.01 4.71 3.14
C PRO A 41 -17.84 4.80 1.61
N LYS A 42 -18.65 5.66 0.96
CA LYS A 42 -18.59 5.88 -0.51
C LYS A 42 -17.24 6.43 -0.98
N HIS A 43 -16.54 7.19 -0.14
CA HIS A 43 -15.25 7.81 -0.44
C HIS A 43 -14.09 7.20 0.35
N ALA A 44 -14.30 6.07 1.04
CA ALA A 44 -13.29 5.44 1.88
C ALA A 44 -11.96 5.19 1.16
N ALA A 45 -12.01 4.71 -0.08
CA ALA A 45 -10.81 4.47 -0.89
C ALA A 45 -10.07 5.77 -1.25
N ALA A 46 -10.80 6.86 -1.49
CA ALA A 46 -10.24 8.17 -1.77
C ALA A 46 -9.59 8.78 -0.52
N ILE A 47 -10.24 8.67 0.63
CA ILE A 47 -9.69 9.11 1.92
C ILE A 47 -8.43 8.30 2.25
N TYR A 48 -8.46 6.98 2.06
CA TYR A 48 -7.31 6.13 2.36
C TYR A 48 -6.14 6.36 1.38
N CYS A 49 -6.43 6.60 0.10
CA CYS A 49 -5.42 7.07 -0.86
C CYS A 49 -4.80 8.41 -0.43
N GLY A 50 -5.62 9.36 0.02
CA GLY A 50 -5.15 10.61 0.61
C GLY A 50 -4.27 10.37 1.83
N ALA A 51 -4.68 9.49 2.74
CA ALA A 51 -3.90 9.14 3.92
C ALA A 51 -2.50 8.61 3.55
N PHE A 52 -2.38 7.89 2.43
CA PHE A 52 -1.07 7.46 1.93
C PHE A 52 -0.17 8.59 1.46
N VAL A 53 -0.72 9.68 0.91
CA VAL A 53 0.03 10.92 0.65
C VAL A 53 0.51 11.51 1.98
N GLY A 54 -0.36 11.53 2.98
CA GLY A 54 -0.05 12.02 4.33
C GLY A 54 0.97 11.18 5.13
N MET A 55 1.30 9.96 4.68
CA MET A 55 2.42 9.18 5.23
C MET A 55 3.80 9.73 4.83
N SER A 56 3.84 10.73 3.94
CA SER A 56 5.11 11.34 3.54
C SER A 56 5.77 12.07 4.71
N SER A 57 7.10 12.03 4.76
CA SER A 57 7.84 12.76 5.78
C SER A 57 7.72 14.28 5.56
N ALA A 58 7.88 15.04 6.64
CA ALA A 58 7.98 16.50 6.56
C ALA A 58 9.21 16.98 5.75
N TYR A 59 10.17 16.10 5.48
CA TYR A 59 11.27 16.39 4.56
C TYR A 59 10.80 16.39 3.10
N VAL A 60 9.99 15.41 2.70
CA VAL A 60 9.48 15.30 1.33
C VAL A 60 8.35 16.30 1.07
N LEU A 61 7.40 16.40 2.00
CA LEU A 61 6.30 17.36 1.94
C LEU A 61 6.46 18.37 3.08
N ASN A 62 7.19 19.45 2.78
CA ASN A 62 7.64 20.45 3.75
C ASN A 62 6.54 21.40 4.28
N SER A 63 5.34 21.35 3.71
CA SER A 63 4.25 22.28 4.04
C SER A 63 2.89 21.63 3.78
N PHE A 64 1.86 22.11 4.47
CA PHE A 64 0.48 21.70 4.18
C PHE A 64 0.09 22.00 2.72
N TRP A 65 0.65 23.04 2.12
CA TRP A 65 0.48 23.32 0.70
C TRP A 65 1.04 22.20 -0.18
N ALA A 66 2.25 21.73 0.11
CA ALA A 66 2.83 20.57 -0.57
C ALA A 66 1.96 19.31 -0.44
N VAL A 67 1.41 19.07 0.75
CA VAL A 67 0.48 17.96 0.99
C VAL A 67 -0.79 18.08 0.14
N LEU A 68 -1.38 19.27 0.04
CA LEU A 68 -2.57 19.51 -0.78
C LEU A 68 -2.27 19.37 -2.29
N VAL A 69 -1.13 19.87 -2.76
CA VAL A 69 -0.69 19.69 -4.15
C VAL A 69 -0.52 18.21 -4.45
N ALA A 70 0.20 17.46 -3.60
CA ALA A 70 0.36 16.02 -3.76
C ALA A 70 -0.97 15.26 -3.72
N ALA A 71 -1.88 15.64 -2.82
CA ALA A 71 -3.21 15.03 -2.72
C ALA A 71 -4.06 15.31 -3.96
N SER A 72 -3.99 16.53 -4.53
CA SER A 72 -4.73 16.88 -5.75
C SER A 72 -4.20 16.15 -6.98
N LEU A 73 -2.88 16.03 -7.13
CA LEU A 73 -2.26 15.22 -8.18
C LEU A 73 -2.61 13.73 -8.01
N ALA A 74 -2.53 13.19 -6.78
CA ALA A 74 -2.94 11.82 -6.49
C ALA A 74 -4.43 11.59 -6.80
N ALA A 75 -5.31 12.53 -6.48
CA ALA A 75 -6.73 12.44 -6.79
C ALA A 75 -7.00 12.43 -8.30
N LEU A 76 -6.25 13.23 -9.07
CA LEU A 76 -6.34 13.23 -10.53
C LEU A 76 -5.92 11.86 -11.09
N VAL A 77 -4.77 11.34 -10.68
CA VAL A 77 -4.28 10.01 -11.10
C VAL A 77 -5.24 8.90 -10.65
N PHE A 78 -5.79 8.99 -9.44
CA PHE A 78 -6.80 8.06 -8.93
C PHE A 78 -8.06 8.05 -9.80
N HIS A 79 -8.57 9.24 -10.18
CA HIS A 79 -9.73 9.34 -11.05
C HIS A 79 -9.47 8.73 -12.43
N LEU A 80 -8.35 9.09 -13.07
CA LEU A 80 -7.97 8.58 -14.39
C LEU A 80 -7.69 7.08 -14.40
N SER A 81 -7.12 6.54 -13.33
CA SER A 81 -6.81 5.11 -13.20
C SER A 81 -8.00 4.27 -12.72
N SER A 82 -9.09 4.89 -12.26
CA SER A 82 -10.25 4.20 -11.72
C SER A 82 -10.75 3.05 -12.64
N PRO A 83 -10.91 3.19 -13.97
CA PRO A 83 -11.40 2.09 -14.81
C PRO A 83 -10.40 0.94 -15.04
N VAL A 84 -9.08 1.17 -14.98
CA VAL A 84 -8.09 0.24 -15.60
C VAL A 84 -7.63 -0.90 -14.67
N PHE A 85 -7.82 -0.81 -13.36
CA PHE A 85 -7.31 -1.81 -12.40
C PHE A 85 -8.27 -2.01 -11.23
N GLN A 86 -9.51 -2.33 -11.53
CA GLN A 86 -10.52 -2.56 -10.49
C GLN A 86 -10.20 -3.83 -9.71
N GLY A 87 -10.15 -3.70 -8.38
CA GLY A 87 -9.90 -4.83 -7.47
C GLY A 87 -8.44 -5.28 -7.37
N TYR A 88 -7.47 -4.56 -7.94
CA TYR A 88 -6.04 -4.84 -7.74
C TYR A 88 -5.55 -4.17 -6.46
N GLY A 89 -4.94 -4.96 -5.56
CA GLY A 89 -4.30 -4.45 -4.34
C GLY A 89 -3.15 -3.49 -4.64
N GLY A 90 -2.90 -2.55 -3.73
CA GLY A 90 -1.81 -1.57 -3.85
C GLY A 90 -2.08 -0.35 -4.75
N LYS A 91 -3.07 -0.39 -5.65
CA LYS A 91 -3.39 0.71 -6.59
C LYS A 91 -3.46 2.09 -5.94
N LEU A 92 -4.15 2.20 -4.80
CA LEU A 92 -4.30 3.44 -4.04
C LEU A 92 -2.94 4.03 -3.61
N GLY A 93 -2.00 3.18 -3.20
CA GLY A 93 -0.67 3.67 -2.83
C GLY A 93 0.16 4.04 -4.05
N THR A 94 0.01 3.34 -5.19
CA THR A 94 0.66 3.74 -6.45
C THR A 94 0.21 5.14 -6.88
N THR A 95 -1.09 5.43 -6.81
CA THR A 95 -1.62 6.76 -7.16
C THR A 95 -1.12 7.84 -6.21
N ALA A 96 -1.04 7.54 -4.91
CA ALA A 96 -0.44 8.44 -3.92
C ALA A 96 1.05 8.66 -4.18
N PHE A 97 1.81 7.60 -4.46
CA PHE A 97 3.24 7.66 -4.74
C PHE A 97 3.55 8.52 -5.96
N LEU A 98 2.79 8.38 -7.04
CA LEU A 98 2.92 9.23 -8.22
C LEU A 98 2.65 10.71 -7.88
N GLY A 99 1.60 11.00 -7.11
CA GLY A 99 1.30 12.37 -6.68
C GLY A 99 2.40 12.98 -5.81
N VAL A 100 2.94 12.21 -4.86
CA VAL A 100 4.03 12.64 -3.97
C VAL A 100 5.32 12.89 -4.76
N ASN A 101 5.73 11.96 -5.62
CA ASN A 101 6.98 12.10 -6.39
C ASN A 101 6.89 13.25 -7.39
N LEU A 102 5.73 13.42 -8.06
CA LEU A 102 5.55 14.55 -8.98
C LEU A 102 5.61 15.89 -8.23
N THR A 103 5.03 15.95 -7.02
CA THR A 103 5.12 17.15 -6.18
C THR A 103 6.55 17.40 -5.70
N ALA A 104 7.26 16.36 -5.25
CA ALA A 104 8.66 16.47 -4.84
C ALA A 104 9.55 16.97 -5.99
N LEU A 105 9.30 16.49 -7.21
CA LEU A 105 9.99 16.95 -8.42
C LEU A 105 9.70 18.43 -8.71
N LEU A 106 8.44 18.85 -8.64
CA LEU A 106 8.03 20.26 -8.85
C LEU A 106 8.65 21.19 -7.80
N MET A 107 8.86 20.69 -6.59
CA MET A 107 9.47 21.45 -5.48
C MET A 107 11.00 21.34 -5.42
N GLY A 108 11.61 20.58 -6.33
CA GLY A 108 13.07 20.38 -6.35
C GLY A 108 13.62 19.64 -5.13
N VAL A 109 12.82 18.79 -4.49
CA VAL A 109 13.24 18.03 -3.30
C VAL A 109 13.97 16.76 -3.70
N SER A 110 15.22 16.63 -3.29
CA SER A 110 16.02 15.41 -3.48
C SER A 110 15.58 14.33 -2.49
N ILE A 111 14.99 13.25 -2.97
CA ILE A 111 14.52 12.17 -2.08
C ILE A 111 15.74 11.37 -1.58
N PRO A 112 15.89 11.18 -0.26
CA PRO A 112 17.02 10.47 0.30
C PRO A 112 17.01 9.00 -0.12
N ILE A 113 18.18 8.51 -0.51
CA ILE A 113 18.45 7.10 -0.77
C ILE A 113 19.46 6.66 0.30
N SER A 114 19.09 5.68 1.10
CA SER A 114 20.02 5.01 2.00
C SER A 114 20.60 3.77 1.29
N GLY A 115 21.70 3.21 1.78
CA GLY A 115 22.36 2.04 1.16
C GLY A 115 22.56 0.88 2.12
N THR A 116 21.68 0.74 3.12
CA THR A 116 21.86 -0.18 4.24
C THR A 116 21.05 -1.44 4.04
N LEU A 117 21.70 -2.49 3.53
CA LEU A 117 21.07 -3.80 3.45
C LEU A 117 20.65 -4.28 4.84
N ALA A 118 19.38 -4.69 4.95
CA ALA A 118 18.86 -5.30 6.16
C ALA A 118 19.62 -6.60 6.46
N PRO A 119 19.97 -6.87 7.74
CA PRO A 119 20.52 -8.16 8.15
C PRO A 119 19.61 -9.30 7.74
N PHE A 120 20.18 -10.44 7.35
CA PHE A 120 19.43 -11.59 6.85
C PHE A 120 18.25 -12.04 7.76
N PRO A 121 18.39 -12.11 9.10
CA PRO A 121 17.27 -12.47 9.97
C PRO A 121 16.11 -11.47 9.93
N LEU A 122 16.43 -10.18 9.86
CA LEU A 122 15.44 -9.11 9.77
C LEU A 122 14.74 -9.14 8.41
N ALA A 123 15.50 -9.37 7.33
CA ALA A 123 14.93 -9.50 5.99
C ALA A 123 13.87 -10.60 5.93
N LEU A 124 14.14 -11.77 6.52
CA LEU A 124 13.17 -12.87 6.58
C LEU A 124 11.93 -12.49 7.40
N ALA A 125 12.11 -11.82 8.54
CA ALA A 125 11.01 -11.35 9.38
C ALA A 125 10.13 -10.32 8.66
N LEU A 126 10.72 -9.42 7.87
CA LEU A 126 9.98 -8.44 7.05
C LEU A 126 9.14 -9.13 5.99
N VAL A 127 9.72 -10.08 5.24
CA VAL A 127 8.97 -10.87 4.23
C VAL A 127 7.82 -11.64 4.87
N ALA A 128 8.07 -12.28 6.01
CA ALA A 128 7.02 -12.99 6.76
C ALA A 128 5.90 -12.03 7.20
N ALA A 129 6.26 -10.82 7.68
CA ALA A 129 5.28 -9.79 8.06
C ALA A 129 4.43 -9.35 6.86
N VAL A 130 5.01 -9.18 5.66
CA VAL A 130 4.25 -8.89 4.42
C VAL A 130 3.24 -9.99 4.12
N ILE A 131 3.65 -11.26 4.16
CA ILE A 131 2.76 -12.40 3.86
C ILE A 131 1.61 -12.46 4.88
N LEU A 132 1.93 -12.32 6.17
CA LEU A 132 0.93 -12.30 7.24
C LEU A 132 -0.06 -11.14 7.09
N GLY A 133 0.45 -9.94 6.75
CA GLY A 133 -0.38 -8.77 6.47
C GLY A 133 -1.35 -9.02 5.30
N ALA A 134 -0.86 -9.64 4.22
CA ALA A 134 -1.69 -9.97 3.06
C ALA A 134 -2.81 -10.95 3.40
N ILE A 135 -2.48 -12.05 4.09
CA ILE A 135 -3.45 -13.06 4.52
C ILE A 135 -4.47 -12.48 5.50
N GLY A 136 -4.00 -11.68 6.46
CA GLY A 136 -4.85 -11.01 7.45
C GLY A 136 -5.85 -10.08 6.79
N ALA A 137 -5.38 -9.18 5.93
CA ALA A 137 -6.23 -8.20 5.27
C ALA A 137 -7.21 -8.87 4.29
N TYR A 138 -6.77 -9.88 3.55
CA TYR A 138 -7.65 -10.65 2.66
C TYR A 138 -8.75 -11.38 3.43
N THR A 139 -8.40 -12.01 4.56
CA THR A 139 -9.37 -12.71 5.41
C THR A 139 -10.39 -11.75 6.00
N LEU A 140 -9.95 -10.59 6.47
CA LEU A 140 -10.86 -9.58 7.04
C LEU A 140 -11.73 -8.90 5.97
N SER A 141 -11.15 -8.63 4.80
CA SER A 141 -11.83 -8.00 3.66
C SER A 141 -12.86 -8.94 3.01
N ILE A 142 -12.44 -10.15 2.63
CA ILE A 142 -13.24 -11.08 1.82
C ILE A 142 -14.05 -12.04 2.70
N LYS A 143 -13.42 -12.76 3.63
CA LYS A 143 -14.14 -13.78 4.43
C LYS A 143 -15.10 -13.16 5.44
N ARG A 144 -14.75 -12.02 6.04
CA ARG A 144 -15.63 -11.29 6.97
C ARG A 144 -16.45 -10.19 6.31
N GLY A 145 -16.26 -9.93 5.01
CA GLY A 145 -17.06 -8.96 4.26
C GLY A 145 -16.94 -7.50 4.72
N LEU A 146 -15.89 -7.14 5.47
CA LEU A 146 -15.74 -5.78 6.00
C LEU A 146 -15.29 -4.76 4.93
N GLY A 147 -14.92 -5.22 3.74
CA GLY A 147 -14.43 -4.39 2.65
C GLY A 147 -12.92 -4.13 2.71
N ALA A 148 -12.34 -3.85 1.54
CA ALA A 148 -10.89 -3.80 1.35
C ALA A 148 -10.19 -2.75 2.24
N VAL A 149 -10.75 -1.54 2.33
CA VAL A 149 -10.18 -0.45 3.13
C VAL A 149 -10.19 -0.79 4.61
N ILE A 150 -11.33 -1.23 5.16
CA ILE A 150 -11.46 -1.60 6.58
C ILE A 150 -10.56 -2.79 6.90
N GLY A 151 -10.52 -3.81 6.04
CA GLY A 151 -9.69 -5.00 6.21
C GLY A 151 -8.20 -4.67 6.29
N SER A 152 -7.69 -3.85 5.37
CA SER A 152 -6.29 -3.42 5.39
C SER A 152 -5.99 -2.50 6.57
N ALA A 153 -6.82 -1.48 6.79
CA ALA A 153 -6.56 -0.48 7.83
C ALA A 153 -6.64 -1.08 9.24
N ALA A 154 -7.53 -2.05 9.50
CA ALA A 154 -7.55 -2.75 10.78
C ALA A 154 -6.30 -3.60 11.03
N VAL A 155 -5.82 -4.32 10.01
CA VAL A 155 -4.61 -5.14 10.11
C VAL A 155 -3.36 -4.27 10.28
N ALA A 156 -3.26 -3.19 9.50
CA ALA A 156 -2.17 -2.22 9.60
C ALA A 156 -2.18 -1.47 10.94
N LEU A 157 -3.35 -1.10 11.47
CA LEU A 157 -3.48 -0.48 12.79
C LEU A 157 -3.04 -1.44 13.90
N ALA A 158 -3.52 -2.68 13.87
CA ALA A 158 -3.13 -3.70 14.85
C ALA A 158 -1.62 -3.95 14.81
N GLY A 159 -1.04 -4.12 13.63
CA GLY A 159 0.41 -4.27 13.47
C GLY A 159 1.19 -3.04 13.94
N GLY A 160 0.70 -1.85 13.62
CA GLY A 160 1.31 -0.56 14.01
C GLY A 160 1.31 -0.32 15.53
N MET A 161 0.35 -0.86 16.27
CA MET A 161 0.31 -0.75 17.73
C MET A 161 1.04 -1.91 18.44
N ILE A 162 0.88 -3.13 17.94
CA ILE A 162 1.37 -4.34 18.62
C ILE A 162 2.86 -4.60 18.33
N LEU A 163 3.30 -4.48 17.08
CA LEU A 163 4.67 -4.86 16.71
C LEU A 163 5.75 -3.96 17.32
N PRO A 164 5.60 -2.61 17.36
CA PRO A 164 6.54 -1.75 18.07
C PRO A 164 6.57 -2.01 19.58
N ALA A 165 5.45 -2.40 20.18
CA ALA A 165 5.39 -2.73 21.61
C ALA A 165 6.08 -4.07 21.93
N LEU A 166 5.98 -5.07 21.05
CA LEU A 166 6.64 -6.37 21.23
C LEU A 166 8.13 -6.34 20.89
N PHE A 167 8.52 -5.55 19.88
CA PHE A 167 9.89 -5.46 19.40
C PHE A 167 10.32 -3.99 19.28
N PRO A 168 10.79 -3.35 20.36
CA PRO A 168 11.12 -1.92 20.35
C PRO A 168 12.18 -1.51 19.30
N GLU A 169 13.13 -2.40 19.01
CA GLU A 169 14.24 -2.16 18.08
C GLU A 169 13.82 -2.16 16.59
N PHE A 170 12.95 -3.10 16.18
CA PHE A 170 12.62 -3.32 14.76
C PHE A 170 11.11 -3.33 14.47
N GLY A 171 10.27 -3.21 15.48
CA GLY A 171 8.82 -3.36 15.38
C GLY A 171 8.16 -2.31 14.49
N GLY A 172 8.73 -1.11 14.41
CA GLY A 172 8.30 -0.09 13.43
C GLY A 172 8.48 -0.57 11.98
N GLN A 173 9.61 -1.21 11.65
CA GLN A 173 9.86 -1.74 10.31
C GLN A 173 8.93 -2.92 10.00
N LEU A 174 8.69 -3.79 10.99
CA LEU A 174 7.74 -4.89 10.86
C LEU A 174 6.31 -4.38 10.64
N ALA A 175 5.91 -3.31 11.33
CA ALA A 175 4.60 -2.69 11.13
C ALA A 175 4.44 -2.14 9.70
N VAL A 176 5.47 -1.47 9.17
CA VAL A 176 5.48 -0.96 7.79
C VAL A 176 5.43 -2.11 6.78
N ALA A 177 6.19 -3.19 7.00
CA ALA A 177 6.15 -4.38 6.15
C ALA A 177 4.78 -5.07 6.18
N LEU A 178 4.20 -5.26 7.38
CA LEU A 178 2.86 -5.81 7.54
C LEU A 178 1.80 -4.94 6.85
N CYS A 179 1.94 -3.61 6.96
CA CYS A 179 1.09 -2.66 6.26
C CYS A 179 1.19 -2.81 4.73
N CYS A 180 2.41 -2.96 4.18
CA CYS A 180 2.64 -3.27 2.77
C CYS A 180 1.91 -4.55 2.34
N GLY A 181 2.02 -5.60 3.15
CA GLY A 181 1.31 -6.86 2.97
C GLY A 181 -0.20 -6.67 2.93
N SER A 182 -0.73 -5.89 3.87
CA SER A 182 -2.17 -5.60 3.95
C SER A 182 -2.72 -5.01 2.64
N TYR A 183 -1.89 -4.27 1.90
CA TYR A 183 -2.27 -3.67 0.62
C TYR A 183 -2.36 -4.70 -0.52
N VAL A 184 -1.53 -5.75 -0.49
CA VAL A 184 -1.70 -6.92 -1.36
C VAL A 184 -3.02 -7.61 -1.07
N GLY A 185 -3.36 -7.76 0.22
CA GLY A 185 -4.61 -8.35 0.71
C GLY A 185 -5.88 -7.56 0.39
N MET A 186 -5.77 -6.30 -0.06
CA MET A 186 -6.91 -5.55 -0.60
C MET A 186 -7.35 -6.04 -2.00
N SER A 187 -6.59 -6.95 -2.61
CA SER A 187 -6.96 -7.53 -3.90
C SER A 187 -8.28 -8.29 -3.80
N SER A 188 -9.13 -8.12 -4.82
CA SER A 188 -10.41 -8.81 -4.89
C SER A 188 -10.23 -10.30 -5.21
N ASN A 189 -11.21 -11.10 -4.82
CA ASN A 189 -11.28 -12.54 -5.14
C ASN A 189 -11.30 -12.82 -6.65
N LYS A 190 -11.59 -11.82 -7.49
CA LYS A 190 -11.49 -11.93 -8.96
C LYS A 190 -10.03 -11.85 -9.46
N VAL A 191 -9.19 -11.09 -8.76
CA VAL A 191 -7.78 -10.85 -9.13
C VAL A 191 -6.89 -11.93 -8.51
N LEU A 192 -7.07 -12.21 -7.21
CA LEU A 192 -6.36 -13.26 -6.48
C LEU A 192 -7.38 -14.19 -5.83
N PRO A 193 -7.82 -15.27 -6.53
CA PRO A 193 -8.90 -16.12 -6.05
C PRO A 193 -8.47 -17.09 -4.94
N SER A 194 -7.20 -17.47 -4.91
CA SER A 194 -6.68 -18.48 -3.99
C SER A 194 -5.70 -17.91 -2.97
N TYR A 195 -5.61 -18.56 -1.81
CA TYR A 195 -4.59 -18.24 -0.80
C TYR A 195 -3.16 -18.47 -1.32
N HIS A 196 -2.98 -19.37 -2.29
CA HIS A 196 -1.69 -19.60 -2.93
C HIS A 196 -1.29 -18.45 -3.86
N ASP A 197 -2.22 -17.91 -4.65
CA ASP A 197 -1.96 -16.71 -5.46
C ASP A 197 -1.67 -15.51 -4.55
N LEU A 198 -2.40 -15.39 -3.44
CA LEU A 198 -2.19 -14.35 -2.45
C LEU A 198 -0.82 -14.45 -1.76
N SER A 199 -0.40 -15.65 -1.35
CA SER A 199 0.89 -15.85 -0.71
C SER A 199 2.05 -15.63 -1.69
N LEU A 200 1.89 -16.02 -2.96
CA LEU A 200 2.86 -15.73 -4.01
C LEU A 200 2.99 -14.21 -4.25
N ALA A 201 1.87 -13.48 -4.32
CA ALA A 201 1.88 -12.02 -4.42
C ALA A 201 2.51 -11.38 -3.17
N GLY A 202 2.22 -11.90 -1.98
CA GLY A 202 2.83 -11.46 -0.73
C GLY A 202 4.33 -11.70 -0.68
N LEU A 203 4.80 -12.85 -1.18
CA LEU A 203 6.22 -13.17 -1.27
C LEU A 203 6.94 -12.24 -2.23
N LEU A 204 6.40 -12.03 -3.44
CA LEU A 204 6.95 -11.09 -4.41
C LEU A 204 6.96 -9.66 -3.86
N ALA A 205 5.90 -9.23 -3.17
CA ALA A 205 5.85 -7.94 -2.50
C ALA A 205 6.91 -7.85 -1.39
N GLY A 206 7.14 -8.91 -0.63
CA GLY A 206 8.19 -8.96 0.39
C GLY A 206 9.59 -8.83 -0.22
N LEU A 207 9.88 -9.56 -1.30
CA LEU A 207 11.15 -9.46 -2.01
C LEU A 207 11.37 -8.06 -2.60
N LEU A 208 10.36 -7.50 -3.25
CA LEU A 208 10.40 -6.12 -3.76
C LEU A 208 10.51 -5.10 -2.62
N TYR A 209 9.88 -5.35 -1.48
CA TYR A 209 10.00 -4.50 -0.31
C TYR A 209 11.46 -4.42 0.14
N LEU A 210 12.17 -5.55 0.19
CA LEU A 210 13.59 -5.59 0.55
C LEU A 210 14.48 -4.83 -0.44
N THR A 211 14.21 -4.89 -1.75
CA THR A 211 15.03 -4.20 -2.75
C THR A 211 14.79 -2.69 -2.76
N VAL A 212 13.58 -2.24 -2.41
CA VAL A 212 13.21 -0.83 -2.39
C VAL A 212 13.29 -0.25 -0.97
N LEU A 213 13.69 -1.03 0.06
CA LEU A 213 13.72 -0.62 1.47
C LEU A 213 14.31 0.78 1.65
N ASP A 214 15.46 1.03 1.03
CA ASP A 214 16.17 2.29 1.16
C ASP A 214 15.93 3.31 0.03
N CYS A 215 15.17 2.92 -0.99
CA CYS A 215 14.82 3.81 -2.11
C CYS A 215 13.60 4.65 -1.76
N SER A 216 13.64 5.93 -2.12
CA SER A 216 12.52 6.86 -1.94
C SER A 216 12.05 6.99 -0.48
N ASN A 217 12.99 7.13 0.47
CA ASN A 217 12.65 7.21 1.88
C ASN A 217 11.80 8.44 2.19
N GLY A 218 10.77 8.25 3.02
CA GLY A 218 9.82 9.31 3.37
C GLY A 218 8.79 9.63 2.30
N CYS A 219 8.74 8.93 1.16
CA CYS A 219 7.67 9.11 0.18
C CYS A 219 6.42 8.29 0.52
N GLY A 220 5.29 8.99 0.71
CA GLY A 220 3.99 8.37 0.86
C GLY A 220 3.60 7.52 -0.36
N GLY A 221 2.90 6.41 -0.13
CA GLY A 221 2.41 5.52 -1.19
C GLY A 221 3.38 4.44 -1.70
N LYS A 222 4.68 4.51 -1.37
CA LYS A 222 5.72 3.53 -1.78
C LYS A 222 5.30 2.06 -1.57
N LEU A 223 4.75 1.77 -0.39
CA LEU A 223 4.29 0.43 -0.01
C LEU A 223 3.18 -0.08 -0.94
N GLY A 224 2.25 0.79 -1.36
CA GLY A 224 1.20 0.37 -2.29
C GLY A 224 1.73 0.16 -3.70
N THR A 225 2.74 0.93 -4.14
CA THR A 225 3.44 0.66 -5.41
C THR A 225 4.05 -0.74 -5.41
N ILE A 226 4.76 -1.10 -4.33
CA ILE A 226 5.35 -2.44 -4.16
C ILE A 226 4.27 -3.52 -4.23
N ALA A 227 3.19 -3.35 -3.48
CA ALA A 227 2.06 -4.29 -3.49
C ALA A 227 1.42 -4.40 -4.89
N PHE A 228 1.21 -3.29 -5.58
CA PHE A 228 0.57 -3.25 -6.90
C PHE A 228 1.41 -3.96 -7.96
N VAL A 229 2.72 -3.69 -7.99
CA VAL A 229 3.66 -4.36 -8.90
C VAL A 229 3.66 -5.86 -8.64
N ALA A 230 3.71 -6.28 -7.36
CA ALA A 230 3.67 -7.68 -7.00
C ALA A 230 2.37 -8.37 -7.46
N VAL A 231 1.20 -7.74 -7.24
CA VAL A 231 -0.10 -8.30 -7.68
C VAL A 231 -0.15 -8.44 -9.20
N ILE A 232 0.27 -7.42 -9.95
CA ILE A 232 0.33 -7.50 -11.42
C ILE A 232 1.28 -8.60 -11.87
N ALA A 233 2.47 -8.70 -11.26
CA ALA A 233 3.44 -9.73 -11.60
C ALA A 233 2.88 -11.14 -11.37
N THR A 234 2.18 -11.37 -10.26
CA THR A 234 1.52 -12.65 -9.97
C THR A 234 0.44 -13.00 -10.99
N VAL A 235 -0.44 -12.05 -11.32
CA VAL A 235 -1.51 -12.26 -12.31
C VAL A 235 -0.93 -12.48 -13.71
N GLY A 236 0.09 -11.71 -14.09
CA GLY A 236 0.80 -11.85 -15.36
C GLY A 236 1.46 -13.21 -15.50
N LEU A 237 2.20 -13.65 -14.48
CA LEU A 237 2.85 -14.96 -14.47
C LEU A 237 1.85 -16.11 -14.64
N LYS A 238 0.72 -16.06 -13.94
CA LYS A 238 -0.35 -17.06 -14.04
C LYS A 238 -0.99 -17.08 -15.44
N THR A 239 -1.21 -15.92 -16.03
CA THR A 239 -1.78 -15.79 -17.37
C THR A 239 -0.86 -16.39 -18.43
N ILE A 240 0.44 -16.15 -18.31
CA ILE A 240 1.46 -16.71 -19.20
C ILE A 240 1.53 -18.23 -19.04
N LEU A 241 1.64 -18.74 -17.81
CA LEU A 241 1.67 -20.18 -17.53
C LEU A 241 0.42 -20.92 -18.04
N GLY A 242 -0.76 -20.34 -17.82
CA GLY A 242 -2.01 -20.90 -18.34
C GLY A 242 -2.09 -20.91 -19.87
N SER A 243 -1.43 -19.95 -20.53
CA SER A 243 -1.34 -19.93 -22.00
C SER A 243 -0.45 -21.06 -22.52
N PHE A 244 0.68 -21.35 -21.85
CA PHE A 244 1.56 -22.47 -22.22
C PHE A 244 0.89 -23.84 -22.03
N ILE A 245 0.14 -24.03 -20.94
CA ILE A 245 -0.58 -25.29 -20.68
C ILE A 245 -1.64 -25.53 -21.76
N LYS A 246 -2.42 -24.51 -22.13
CA LYS A 246 -3.42 -24.63 -23.21
C LYS A 246 -2.80 -24.97 -24.56
N VAL A 247 -1.62 -24.43 -24.87
CA VAL A 247 -0.88 -24.75 -26.10
C VAL A 247 -0.31 -26.18 -26.07
N ALA A 248 0.09 -26.68 -24.89
CA ALA A 248 0.56 -28.05 -24.74
C ALA A 248 -0.59 -29.08 -24.82
N GLU A 249 -1.81 -28.69 -24.49
CA GLU A 249 -3.01 -29.55 -24.52
C GLU A 249 -3.74 -29.56 -25.87
N THR A 250 -3.44 -28.63 -26.79
CA THR A 250 -3.91 -28.74 -28.18
C THR A 250 -3.12 -29.83 -28.90
N PRO A 251 -3.72 -31.00 -29.21
CA PRO A 251 -3.05 -32.02 -30.00
C PRO A 251 -2.79 -31.45 -31.39
N SER A 252 -1.64 -31.79 -31.98
CA SER A 252 -1.42 -31.60 -33.40
C SER A 252 -2.46 -32.42 -34.17
N GLU A 253 -3.51 -31.76 -34.67
CA GLU A 253 -4.24 -32.29 -35.82
C GLU A 253 -3.31 -32.17 -37.03
N GLY A 254 -2.66 -33.28 -37.38
CA GLY A 254 -1.75 -33.40 -38.52
C GLY A 254 -1.09 -34.76 -38.57
#